data_AF-A0A321L896-F1
#
_entry.id   AF-A0A321L896-F1
#
_cell.length_a   1.000
_cell.length_b   1.000
_cell.length_c   1.000
_cell.angle_alpha   90.00
_cell.angle_beta   90.00
_cell.angle_gamma   90.00
#
_symmetry.space_group_name_H-M   'P 1'
#
loop_
_entity.id
_entity.type
_entity.pdbx_description
1 polymer ?
#
loop_
_entity_poly.entity_id
_entity_poly.type
_entity_poly.pdbx_seq_one_letter_code
_entity_poly.pdbx_strand_id
1 'polypeptide(L)'
;MGYQRVKYVSCVVFSIAGCFLSFNHAATPDTNSQAKSDRKTTPSSEAKTPDKSDRPYSRFGHNVEQHRLNCDSCHKFPSANWKQVRREGEPFPDVTDYPQHASCIGCHRQQFFKGAVPAICTGCHVAPSPTNSTRYPFPNPREIYDTSERGKSRVSEYRVFFPHEKHEGLFGRLDREPATYLGRSLIRAAFRQEKDKDKEKEKQQPQGSPNAACDKCHQTYQPQGESDQEFVVKPPKDLPETAFWLKKGAFKTAPQSHALCFTCHTPEEGLKPSASDCATCHKLMTAGQSAALTRMRGDFDPAMASAMGIADKTSLQKWSRREAVKFRHEWISHADLACSTCHTVASINTADPKGPTVTPSSCIGCHVTATSDEGGALNVEADQKKANAAFQCTKCHAILGKKAMPESHAKAIAEARAKK
;
A
#
# COMPACT_ATOMS: atom_id res chain seq x y z
N MET A 1 -8.11 58.43 11.99
CA MET A 1 -8.92 58.02 13.17
C MET A 1 -8.65 56.54 13.39
N GLY A 2 -7.82 56.08 14.34
CA GLY A 2 -7.25 56.75 15.49
C GLY A 2 -7.96 56.32 16.77
N TYR A 3 -7.47 55.26 17.42
CA TYR A 3 -7.58 55.04 18.87
C TYR A 3 -6.47 54.06 19.32
N GLN A 4 -5.80 54.39 20.41
CA GLN A 4 -4.67 53.60 20.95
C GLN A 4 -4.72 53.64 22.48
N ARG A 5 -4.36 52.51 23.12
CA ARG A 5 -3.97 52.36 24.54
C ARG A 5 -5.03 52.62 25.63
N VAL A 6 -5.23 51.61 26.47
CA VAL A 6 -5.13 51.75 27.94
C VAL A 6 -4.28 50.59 28.48
N LYS A 7 -3.45 50.86 29.50
CA LYS A 7 -2.60 49.87 30.20
C LYS A 7 -3.30 49.44 31.49
N TYR A 8 -3.06 48.23 31.98
CA TYR A 8 -3.08 47.96 33.42
C TYR A 8 -1.95 47.02 33.85
N VAL A 9 -1.33 47.37 34.97
CA VAL A 9 -0.35 46.61 35.75
C VAL A 9 -0.83 46.70 37.20
N SER A 10 -0.79 45.60 37.94
CA SER A 10 -0.68 45.63 39.41
C SER A 10 -0.30 44.27 39.96
N CYS A 11 0.74 44.24 40.81
CA CYS A 11 1.10 43.11 41.65
C CYS A 11 0.69 43.42 43.09
N VAL A 12 0.20 42.44 43.85
CA VAL A 12 0.16 42.46 45.32
C VAL A 12 0.51 41.06 45.85
N VAL A 13 1.24 41.02 46.96
CA VAL A 13 1.81 39.84 47.65
C VAL A 13 1.34 39.86 49.12
N PHE A 14 1.15 38.70 49.76
CA PHE A 14 1.31 38.35 51.21
C PHE A 14 0.65 36.94 51.38
N SER A 15 1.32 35.82 51.71
CA SER A 15 2.22 35.42 52.82
C SER A 15 1.52 35.01 54.13
N ILE A 16 1.71 33.74 54.54
CA ILE A 16 1.73 33.10 55.88
C ILE A 16 2.25 31.67 55.60
N ALA A 17 3.42 31.19 56.05
CA ALA A 17 4.04 31.06 57.38
C ALA A 17 3.59 29.80 58.16
N GLY A 18 4.53 28.89 58.43
CA GLY A 18 4.35 27.64 59.19
C GLY A 18 5.68 26.91 59.41
N CYS A 19 6.27 27.07 60.59
CA CYS A 19 7.61 26.55 60.95
C CYS A 19 7.57 25.11 61.49
N PHE A 20 8.69 24.38 61.40
CA PHE A 20 9.22 23.55 62.50
C PHE A 20 10.74 23.30 62.38
N LEU A 21 11.42 23.22 63.54
CA LEU A 21 12.87 23.17 63.81
C LEU A 21 13.09 22.24 65.03
N SER A 22 14.23 21.61 65.33
CA SER A 22 15.49 21.26 64.64
C SER A 22 16.15 20.12 65.45
N PHE A 23 17.20 19.41 65.01
CA PHE A 23 18.64 19.60 65.30
C PHE A 23 19.33 18.24 64.95
N ASN A 24 20.49 18.17 64.27
CA ASN A 24 21.87 18.07 64.80
C ASN A 24 22.11 16.95 65.86
N HIS A 25 23.21 16.18 65.90
CA HIS A 25 24.50 16.27 65.19
C HIS A 25 25.27 14.92 65.16
N ALA A 26 26.47 14.92 64.55
CA ALA A 26 27.35 13.79 64.23
C ALA A 26 27.91 12.91 65.37
N ALA A 27 28.37 11.70 65.02
CA ALA A 27 29.46 10.97 65.69
C ALA A 27 30.22 10.07 64.69
N THR A 28 31.54 10.03 64.82
CA THR A 28 32.51 9.13 64.14
C THR A 28 33.59 8.73 65.18
N PRO A 29 34.56 7.89 64.81
CA PRO A 29 34.49 6.49 64.37
C PRO A 29 35.07 5.56 65.46
N ASP A 30 35.14 4.23 65.24
CA ASP A 30 36.35 3.47 65.58
C ASP A 30 36.39 2.03 65.03
N THR A 31 37.60 1.51 64.87
CA THR A 31 37.91 0.21 64.26
C THR A 31 38.06 -0.92 65.27
N ASN A 32 37.52 -2.11 64.97
CA ASN A 32 38.31 -3.34 65.16
C ASN A 32 37.87 -4.51 64.26
N SER A 33 38.81 -5.43 64.00
CA SER A 33 38.66 -6.54 63.04
C SER A 33 38.13 -7.82 63.69
N GLN A 34 37.29 -8.60 63.01
CA GLN A 34 37.31 -10.07 63.14
C GLN A 34 36.66 -10.84 61.96
N ALA A 35 37.10 -12.09 61.83
CA ALA A 35 37.07 -12.98 60.67
C ALA A 35 35.71 -13.40 60.08
N LYS A 36 35.73 -13.60 58.75
CA LYS A 36 35.12 -14.69 57.94
C LYS A 36 33.84 -15.40 58.46
N SER A 37 32.77 -15.31 57.67
CA SER A 37 32.00 -16.49 57.22
C SER A 37 31.15 -16.16 55.98
N ASP A 38 31.04 -17.09 55.04
CA ASP A 38 30.43 -16.87 53.73
C ASP A 38 28.90 -16.70 53.79
N ARG A 39 28.38 -15.57 53.28
CA ARG A 39 26.97 -15.43 52.93
C ARG A 39 26.83 -15.01 51.47
N LYS A 40 26.68 -16.02 50.61
CA LYS A 40 26.46 -15.92 49.16
C LYS A 40 25.22 -15.06 48.84
N THR A 41 25.44 -13.77 48.60
CA THR A 41 24.42 -12.83 48.13
C THR A 41 24.12 -13.07 46.66
N THR A 42 22.87 -13.38 46.35
CA THR A 42 22.35 -13.36 44.97
C THR A 42 22.48 -11.94 44.41
N PRO A 43 22.99 -11.74 43.18
CA PRO A 43 22.98 -10.42 42.57
C PRO A 43 21.54 -10.02 42.30
N SER A 44 21.10 -8.91 42.91
CA SER A 44 19.86 -8.25 42.50
C SER A 44 19.99 -7.85 41.03
N SER A 45 19.04 -8.26 40.19
CA SER A 45 19.01 -7.86 38.80
C SER A 45 18.53 -6.42 38.68
N GLU A 46 19.43 -5.46 38.88
CA GLU A 46 19.20 -4.10 38.42
C GLU A 46 18.92 -4.14 36.92
N ALA A 47 17.73 -3.68 36.55
CA ALA A 47 17.31 -3.62 35.16
C ALA A 47 18.21 -2.63 34.41
N LYS A 48 19.19 -3.14 33.66
CA LYS A 48 20.01 -2.32 32.75
C LYS A 48 19.07 -1.48 31.88
N THR A 49 19.23 -0.17 31.97
CA THR A 49 18.72 0.73 30.94
C THR A 49 19.29 0.29 29.59
N PRO A 50 18.48 0.27 28.51
CA PRO A 50 18.93 -0.25 27.23
C PRO A 50 20.11 0.57 26.72
N ASP A 51 21.23 -0.10 26.46
CA ASP A 51 22.45 0.53 26.00
C ASP A 51 22.23 1.20 24.63
N LYS A 52 22.68 2.45 24.50
CA LYS A 52 22.64 3.19 23.24
C LYS A 52 23.55 2.57 22.16
N SER A 53 24.43 1.63 22.53
CA SER A 53 25.29 0.89 21.62
C SER A 53 24.54 -0.01 20.63
N ASP A 54 23.34 -0.49 20.97
CA ASP A 54 22.68 -1.59 20.26
C ASP A 54 21.74 -1.13 19.12
N ARG A 55 22.06 0.00 18.48
CA ARG A 55 21.39 0.44 17.24
C ARG A 55 21.97 -0.35 16.05
N PRO A 56 21.19 -1.17 15.34
CA PRO A 56 21.71 -2.01 14.27
C PRO A 56 21.99 -1.19 12.99
N TYR A 57 23.18 -0.62 12.88
CA TYR A 57 23.63 0.13 11.69
C TYR A 57 23.63 -0.71 10.40
N SER A 58 23.52 -2.03 10.48
CA SER A 58 23.34 -2.95 9.36
C SER A 58 21.98 -2.82 8.64
N ARG A 59 21.04 -2.02 9.18
CA ARG A 59 19.72 -1.79 8.60
C ARG A 59 19.36 -0.30 8.60
N PHE A 60 19.26 0.28 7.40
CA PHE A 60 18.70 1.62 7.20
C PHE A 60 17.17 1.55 7.01
N GLY A 61 16.47 2.57 7.52
CA GLY A 61 15.03 2.76 7.35
C GLY A 61 14.63 4.22 7.60
N HIS A 62 13.65 4.71 6.84
CA HIS A 62 13.16 6.10 6.89
C HIS A 62 12.17 6.34 8.04
N ASN A 63 11.75 5.27 8.73
CA ASN A 63 10.89 5.36 9.90
C ASN A 63 11.60 5.96 11.13
N VAL A 64 12.93 6.02 11.16
CA VAL A 64 13.74 6.72 12.16
C VAL A 64 13.57 8.24 11.97
N GLU A 65 13.21 8.97 13.03
CA GLU A 65 12.92 10.42 12.96
C GLU A 65 14.06 11.20 12.30
N GLN A 66 15.32 10.91 12.68
CA GLN A 66 16.51 11.56 12.16
C GLN A 66 16.77 11.29 10.66
N HIS A 67 16.10 10.30 10.06
CA HIS A 67 16.21 9.99 8.63
C HIS A 67 15.07 10.60 7.79
N ARG A 68 14.10 11.29 8.42
CA ARG A 68 12.98 11.96 7.72
C ARG A 68 13.36 13.35 7.20
N LEU A 69 14.57 13.46 6.67
CA LEU A 69 15.05 14.66 5.97
C LEU A 69 14.38 14.79 4.59
N ASN A 70 14.57 15.92 3.93
CA ASN A 70 14.16 16.08 2.53
C ASN A 70 14.90 15.04 1.67
N CYS A 71 14.21 14.45 0.68
CA CYS A 71 14.73 13.32 -0.07
C CYS A 71 16.05 13.64 -0.81
N ASP A 72 16.19 14.88 -1.30
CA ASP A 72 17.35 15.44 -1.99
C ASP A 72 18.59 15.59 -1.10
N SER A 73 18.40 15.68 0.23
CA SER A 73 19.50 15.70 1.20
C SER A 73 20.30 14.39 1.21
N CYS A 74 19.73 13.30 0.70
CA CYS A 74 20.37 11.99 0.57
C CYS A 74 20.46 11.51 -0.89
N HIS A 75 19.36 11.58 -1.64
CA HIS A 75 19.23 11.06 -2.99
C HIS A 75 19.32 12.20 -4.03
N LYS A 76 20.38 12.20 -4.83
CA LYS A 76 20.48 13.12 -5.97
C LYS A 76 19.44 12.76 -7.03
N PHE A 77 18.55 13.70 -7.33
CA PHE A 77 17.59 13.61 -8.42
C PHE A 77 18.06 14.44 -9.64
N PRO A 78 18.05 13.89 -10.86
CA PRO A 78 17.97 12.45 -11.13
C PRO A 78 19.30 11.74 -10.82
N SER A 79 19.26 10.42 -10.62
CA SER A 79 20.45 9.60 -10.36
C SER A 79 21.30 9.41 -11.62
N ALA A 80 22.63 9.46 -11.52
CA ALA A 80 23.51 9.48 -12.71
C ALA A 80 23.30 8.31 -13.69
N ASN A 81 22.85 7.14 -13.21
CA ASN A 81 22.58 5.94 -14.01
C ASN A 81 21.14 5.87 -14.58
N TRP A 82 20.27 6.88 -14.38
CA TRP A 82 18.84 6.78 -14.68
C TRP A 82 18.54 6.36 -16.13
N LYS A 83 19.34 6.84 -17.09
CA LYS A 83 19.25 6.49 -18.52
C LYS A 83 19.67 5.05 -18.85
N GLN A 84 20.50 4.43 -18.00
CA GLN A 84 21.09 3.10 -18.26
C GLN A 84 20.19 1.96 -17.75
N VAL A 85 19.35 2.25 -16.77
CA VAL A 85 18.52 1.23 -16.07
C VAL A 85 17.05 1.27 -16.46
N ARG A 86 16.62 2.27 -17.25
CA ARG A 86 15.29 2.32 -17.88
C ARG A 86 15.38 1.85 -19.33
N ARG A 87 14.27 1.30 -19.83
CA ARG A 87 14.16 0.86 -21.24
C ARG A 87 14.05 2.07 -22.16
N GLU A 88 14.47 1.87 -23.41
CA GLU A 88 14.16 2.79 -24.51
C GLU A 88 12.63 2.95 -24.62
N GLY A 89 12.15 4.19 -24.78
CA GLY A 89 10.72 4.53 -24.74
C GLY A 89 10.17 4.95 -23.36
N GLU A 90 10.80 4.58 -22.24
CA GLU A 90 10.46 5.08 -20.88
C GLU A 90 11.53 5.96 -20.18
N PRO A 91 12.40 6.74 -20.87
CA PRO A 91 13.48 7.47 -20.20
C PRO A 91 12.98 8.79 -19.56
N PHE A 92 12.40 8.71 -18.36
CA PHE A 92 12.15 9.88 -17.50
C PHE A 92 13.21 10.01 -16.36
N PRO A 93 13.54 11.24 -15.92
CA PRO A 93 14.45 11.48 -14.81
C PRO A 93 13.92 10.87 -13.50
N ASP A 94 14.75 10.09 -12.77
CA ASP A 94 14.32 9.41 -11.54
C ASP A 94 15.49 9.11 -10.57
N VAL A 95 15.16 8.71 -9.33
CA VAL A 95 16.09 8.11 -8.38
C VAL A 95 16.18 6.60 -8.63
N THR A 96 17.33 6.15 -9.14
CA THR A 96 17.56 4.76 -9.57
C THR A 96 18.85 4.15 -9.01
N ASP A 97 19.44 4.80 -8.00
CA ASP A 97 20.59 4.28 -7.27
C ASP A 97 20.57 4.74 -5.81
N TYR A 98 21.37 4.08 -4.99
CA TYR A 98 21.63 4.45 -3.61
C TYR A 98 22.28 5.85 -3.48
N PRO A 99 22.05 6.54 -2.35
CA PRO A 99 22.85 7.71 -1.96
C PRO A 99 24.35 7.44 -2.05
N GLN A 100 25.12 8.47 -2.41
CA GLN A 100 26.58 8.40 -2.32
C GLN A 100 27.02 8.43 -0.86
N HIS A 101 28.21 7.90 -0.55
CA HIS A 101 28.73 7.85 0.84
C HIS A 101 28.75 9.21 1.54
N ALA A 102 28.95 10.31 0.79
CA ALA A 102 28.90 11.68 1.31
C ALA A 102 27.59 11.99 2.05
N SER A 103 26.45 11.50 1.55
CA SER A 103 25.13 11.66 2.16
C SER A 103 25.02 11.09 3.58
N CYS A 104 25.82 10.05 3.90
CA CYS A 104 25.81 9.40 5.21
C CYS A 104 26.98 9.84 6.10
N ILE A 105 28.14 10.14 5.52
CA ILE A 105 29.37 10.46 6.28
C ILE A 105 29.20 11.70 7.16
N GLY A 106 28.39 12.68 6.77
CA GLY A 106 28.12 13.88 7.57
C GLY A 106 27.59 13.59 8.99
N CYS A 107 26.72 12.57 9.13
CA CYS A 107 26.13 12.19 10.43
C CYS A 107 26.73 10.89 11.00
N HIS A 108 27.19 9.97 10.14
CA HIS A 108 27.65 8.64 10.51
C HIS A 108 29.16 8.40 10.35
N ARG A 109 29.98 9.46 10.32
CA ARG A 109 31.44 9.37 10.13
C ARG A 109 32.09 8.27 10.99
N GLN A 110 31.76 8.22 12.28
CA GLN A 110 32.32 7.21 13.18
C GLN A 110 31.93 5.78 12.78
N GLN A 111 30.65 5.54 12.45
CA GLN A 111 30.17 4.22 12.04
C GLN A 111 30.67 3.83 10.65
N PHE A 112 30.97 4.80 9.79
CA PHE A 112 31.49 4.58 8.43
C PHE A 112 32.96 4.11 8.42
N PHE A 113 33.74 4.46 9.45
CA PHE A 113 35.16 4.09 9.58
C PHE A 113 35.46 3.14 10.76
N LYS A 114 34.43 2.53 11.37
CA LYS A 114 34.60 1.61 12.52
C LYS A 114 34.84 0.17 12.07
N GLY A 115 36.09 -0.28 12.20
CA GLY A 115 36.51 -1.66 11.94
C GLY A 115 36.74 -1.96 10.46
N ALA A 116 37.24 -3.16 10.16
CA ALA A 116 37.60 -3.57 8.79
C ALA A 116 36.39 -3.72 7.85
N VAL A 117 35.23 -4.11 8.40
CA VAL A 117 33.96 -4.24 7.66
C VAL A 117 32.86 -3.51 8.45
N PRO A 118 32.70 -2.19 8.25
CA PRO A 118 31.75 -1.41 9.03
C PRO A 118 30.30 -1.83 8.75
N ALA A 119 29.50 -2.03 9.79
CA ALA A 119 28.12 -2.53 9.67
C ALA A 119 27.23 -1.66 8.79
N ILE A 120 27.45 -0.33 8.75
CA ILE A 120 26.69 0.59 7.90
C ILE A 120 26.82 0.26 6.39
N CYS A 121 27.93 -0.34 5.97
CA CYS A 121 28.16 -0.72 4.58
C CYS A 121 27.20 -1.84 4.12
N THR A 122 26.75 -2.72 5.02
CA THR A 122 25.82 -3.82 4.68
C THR A 122 24.40 -3.35 4.36
N GLY A 123 24.08 -2.08 4.59
CA GLY A 123 22.80 -1.51 4.15
C GLY A 123 22.64 -1.56 2.62
N CYS A 124 23.75 -1.30 1.91
CA CYS A 124 23.81 -1.19 0.45
C CYS A 124 24.65 -2.30 -0.21
N HIS A 125 25.74 -2.76 0.41
CA HIS A 125 26.65 -3.75 -0.18
C HIS A 125 26.30 -5.19 0.20
N VAL A 126 26.47 -6.10 -0.78
CA VAL A 126 26.26 -7.55 -0.57
C VAL A 126 27.41 -8.15 0.24
N ALA A 127 28.64 -7.76 -0.10
CA ALA A 127 29.87 -8.20 0.57
C ALA A 127 30.84 -7.00 0.64
N PRO A 128 30.68 -6.08 1.60
CA PRO A 128 31.49 -4.86 1.66
C PRO A 128 32.97 -5.15 1.93
N SER A 129 33.83 -4.76 0.99
CA SER A 129 35.28 -4.69 1.17
C SER A 129 35.87 -3.54 0.32
N PRO A 130 37.13 -3.13 0.55
CA PRO A 130 37.79 -2.13 -0.30
C PRO A 130 37.92 -2.54 -1.78
N THR A 131 37.85 -3.85 -2.07
CA THR A 131 37.99 -4.42 -3.42
C THR A 131 36.67 -4.89 -4.02
N ASN A 132 35.57 -4.90 -3.26
CA ASN A 132 34.26 -5.36 -3.71
C ASN A 132 33.19 -4.29 -3.47
N SER A 133 32.84 -3.57 -4.54
CA SER A 133 31.80 -2.55 -4.56
C SER A 133 30.39 -3.09 -4.88
N THR A 134 30.19 -4.42 -4.94
CA THR A 134 28.89 -5.03 -5.31
C THR A 134 27.80 -4.60 -4.33
N ARG A 135 26.73 -4.00 -4.87
CA ARG A 135 25.55 -3.54 -4.14
C ARG A 135 24.36 -4.46 -4.39
N TYR A 136 23.43 -4.49 -3.45
CA TYR A 136 22.09 -5.03 -3.71
C TYR A 136 21.42 -4.23 -4.85
N PRO A 137 20.48 -4.81 -5.61
CA PRO A 137 19.67 -4.03 -6.54
C PRO A 137 18.91 -2.92 -5.81
N PHE A 138 18.90 -1.72 -6.39
CA PHE A 138 18.11 -0.61 -5.87
C PHE A 138 16.60 -0.87 -6.11
N PRO A 139 15.67 -0.45 -5.22
CA PRO A 139 14.23 -0.72 -5.37
C PRO A 139 13.50 -0.13 -6.60
N ASN A 140 14.19 0.57 -7.49
CA ASN A 140 13.65 1.21 -8.70
C ASN A 140 14.66 1.03 -9.85
N PRO A 141 14.28 0.46 -11.02
CA PRO A 141 12.96 -0.03 -11.40
C PRO A 141 12.45 -1.22 -10.56
N ARG A 142 11.15 -1.22 -10.26
CA ARG A 142 10.53 -2.24 -9.40
C ARG A 142 10.52 -3.62 -10.06
N GLU A 143 10.35 -3.65 -11.37
CA GLU A 143 10.27 -4.85 -12.21
C GLU A 143 11.58 -5.65 -12.13
N ILE A 144 12.71 -4.96 -12.09
CA ILE A 144 14.03 -5.56 -11.88
C ILE A 144 14.19 -5.95 -10.41
N TYR A 145 13.91 -5.03 -9.49
CA TYR A 145 14.10 -5.25 -8.05
C TYR A 145 13.34 -6.47 -7.53
N ASP A 146 12.07 -6.62 -7.88
CA ASP A 146 11.17 -7.66 -7.37
C ASP A 146 11.57 -9.08 -7.78
N THR A 147 12.39 -9.25 -8.83
CA THR A 147 13.00 -10.55 -9.19
C THR A 147 14.17 -10.95 -8.29
N SER A 148 14.83 -9.98 -7.66
CA SER A 148 15.97 -10.23 -6.77
C SER A 148 15.53 -10.88 -5.46
N GLU A 149 16.45 -11.58 -4.79
CA GLU A 149 16.15 -12.23 -3.50
C GLU A 149 15.68 -11.24 -2.43
N ARG A 150 16.28 -10.03 -2.42
CA ARG A 150 15.85 -8.93 -1.53
C ARG A 150 14.48 -8.36 -1.95
N GLY A 151 14.11 -8.47 -3.23
CA GLY A 151 12.85 -8.00 -3.78
C GLY A 151 11.65 -8.86 -3.42
N LYS A 152 11.76 -10.19 -3.56
CA LYS A 152 10.64 -11.15 -3.39
C LYS A 152 9.77 -10.89 -2.16
N SER A 153 10.39 -10.63 -1.01
CA SER A 153 9.71 -10.42 0.28
C SER A 153 9.60 -8.95 0.73
N ARG A 154 10.35 -8.01 0.13
CA ARG A 154 10.39 -6.62 0.61
C ARG A 154 9.12 -5.86 0.25
N VAL A 155 8.54 -5.21 1.27
CA VAL A 155 7.56 -4.13 1.15
C VAL A 155 8.29 -2.80 1.35
N SER A 156 7.94 -1.81 0.53
CA SER A 156 8.47 -0.44 0.63
C SER A 156 7.99 0.24 1.93
N GLU A 157 8.84 1.08 2.52
CA GLU A 157 8.45 1.96 3.63
C GLU A 157 7.55 3.12 3.15
N TYR A 158 7.64 3.47 1.87
CA TYR A 158 6.82 4.48 1.22
C TYR A 158 5.72 3.85 0.37
N ARG A 159 4.56 4.51 0.31
CA ARG A 159 3.52 4.29 -0.69
C ARG A 159 3.36 5.53 -1.55
N VAL A 160 3.08 5.33 -2.83
CA VAL A 160 2.62 6.40 -3.71
C VAL A 160 1.22 6.83 -3.24
N PHE A 161 1.02 8.15 -3.12
CA PHE A 161 -0.23 8.82 -2.86
C PHE A 161 -0.83 9.26 -4.19
N PHE A 162 -1.88 8.55 -4.59
CA PHE A 162 -2.69 8.84 -5.76
C PHE A 162 -4.16 8.95 -5.31
N PRO A 163 -4.68 10.18 -5.11
CA PRO A 163 -6.08 10.41 -4.76
C PRO A 163 -6.95 10.34 -6.03
N HIS A 164 -7.85 9.36 -6.10
CA HIS A 164 -8.66 9.12 -7.30
C HIS A 164 -9.63 10.27 -7.59
N GLU A 165 -10.24 10.89 -6.56
CA GLU A 165 -11.08 12.10 -6.67
C GLU A 165 -10.50 13.19 -7.59
N LYS A 166 -9.17 13.42 -7.52
CA LYS A 166 -8.50 14.45 -8.32
C LYS A 166 -8.28 14.07 -9.78
N HIS A 167 -8.31 12.78 -10.10
CA HIS A 167 -7.97 12.24 -11.42
C HIS A 167 -9.21 11.74 -12.19
N GLU A 168 -10.25 11.28 -11.48
CA GLU A 168 -11.52 10.83 -12.06
C GLU A 168 -12.15 11.90 -12.96
N GLY A 169 -12.22 13.14 -12.47
CA GLY A 169 -12.74 14.29 -13.24
C GLY A 169 -11.87 14.75 -14.41
N LEU A 170 -10.60 14.32 -14.50
CA LEU A 170 -9.72 14.59 -15.65
C LEU A 170 -10.05 13.63 -16.80
N PHE A 171 -10.09 12.32 -16.51
CA PHE A 171 -10.32 11.33 -17.54
C PHE A 171 -11.75 11.39 -18.12
N GLY A 172 -12.77 11.63 -17.29
CA GLY A 172 -14.14 11.85 -17.75
C GLY A 172 -14.38 13.16 -18.54
N ARG A 173 -13.42 14.11 -18.51
CA ARG A 173 -13.41 15.30 -19.38
C ARG A 173 -12.73 15.02 -20.72
N LEU A 174 -11.60 14.30 -20.71
CA LEU A 174 -10.87 13.92 -21.93
C LEU A 174 -11.73 13.06 -22.87
N ASP A 175 -12.69 12.29 -22.34
CA ASP A 175 -13.65 11.50 -23.13
C ASP A 175 -14.84 12.32 -23.67
N ARG A 176 -14.88 13.64 -23.40
CA ARG A 176 -15.97 14.56 -23.78
C ARG A 176 -15.55 15.77 -24.61
N GLU A 177 -14.26 16.10 -24.68
CA GLU A 177 -13.76 17.23 -25.47
C GLU A 177 -13.50 16.81 -26.94
N PRO A 178 -14.28 17.28 -27.93
CA PRO A 178 -13.83 17.26 -29.30
C PRO A 178 -12.63 18.21 -29.45
N ALA A 179 -11.57 17.76 -30.12
CA ALA A 179 -10.31 18.48 -30.21
C ALA A 179 -10.47 19.97 -30.57
N THR A 180 -10.12 20.85 -29.63
CA THR A 180 -10.23 22.31 -29.76
C THR A 180 -9.11 22.88 -30.61
N TYR A 181 -9.23 22.75 -31.93
CA TYR A 181 -8.40 23.53 -32.86
C TYR A 181 -8.85 25.00 -32.83
N LEU A 182 -7.97 25.90 -32.38
CA LEU A 182 -8.11 27.37 -32.47
C LEU A 182 -9.32 27.97 -31.73
N GLY A 183 -9.60 27.52 -30.50
CA GLY A 183 -10.33 28.34 -29.51
C GLY A 183 -11.81 28.63 -29.78
N ARG A 184 -12.49 27.87 -30.66
CA ARG A 184 -13.95 27.90 -30.80
C ARG A 184 -14.55 26.53 -30.50
N SER A 185 -15.50 26.49 -29.57
CA SER A 185 -16.32 25.30 -29.33
C SER A 185 -17.28 25.08 -30.49
N LEU A 186 -17.18 23.94 -31.17
CA LEU A 186 -18.14 23.49 -32.16
C LEU A 186 -19.07 22.45 -31.54
N ILE A 187 -20.24 22.90 -31.09
CA ILE A 187 -21.32 22.00 -30.69
C ILE A 187 -21.86 21.33 -31.96
N ARG A 188 -21.63 20.02 -32.12
CA ARG A 188 -22.20 19.23 -33.23
C ARG A 188 -23.69 18.97 -32.98
N ALA A 189 -24.52 19.98 -33.24
CA ALA A 189 -25.98 19.85 -33.27
C ALA A 189 -26.43 19.07 -34.52
N ALA A 190 -26.28 17.75 -34.48
CA ALA A 190 -26.77 16.87 -35.54
C ALA A 190 -28.22 16.45 -35.25
N PHE A 191 -29.18 17.14 -35.90
CA PHE A 191 -30.55 16.64 -36.00
C PHE A 191 -30.55 15.34 -36.81
N ARG A 192 -31.03 14.25 -36.22
CA ARG A 192 -31.04 12.92 -36.84
C ARG A 192 -32.25 12.79 -37.76
N GLN A 193 -32.05 12.87 -39.07
CA GLN A 193 -33.11 12.63 -40.06
C GLN A 193 -33.25 11.12 -40.32
N GLU A 194 -34.47 10.59 -40.35
CA GLU A 194 -34.75 9.14 -40.23
C GLU A 194 -34.47 8.28 -41.49
N LYS A 195 -33.66 8.74 -42.45
CA LYS A 195 -33.58 8.11 -43.80
C LYS A 195 -32.34 7.26 -44.11
N ASP A 196 -31.35 7.20 -43.24
CA ASP A 196 -30.14 6.41 -43.48
C ASP A 196 -30.21 5.05 -42.74
N LYS A 197 -31.05 4.13 -43.24
CA LYS A 197 -31.18 2.77 -42.70
C LYS A 197 -30.40 1.69 -43.47
N ASP A 198 -29.98 1.97 -44.70
CA ASP A 198 -29.36 0.97 -45.57
C ASP A 198 -27.99 1.44 -46.09
N LYS A 199 -26.98 0.58 -45.90
CA LYS A 199 -25.56 0.71 -46.30
C LYS A 199 -24.61 1.45 -45.35
N GLU A 200 -24.31 0.84 -44.20
CA GLU A 200 -22.91 0.71 -43.78
C GLU A 200 -22.69 -0.53 -42.89
N LYS A 201 -22.17 -1.60 -43.50
CA LYS A 201 -21.61 -2.76 -42.77
C LYS A 201 -20.11 -2.55 -42.55
N GLU A 202 -19.74 -1.42 -41.97
CA GLU A 202 -18.43 -1.25 -41.37
C GLU A 202 -18.56 -1.49 -39.85
N LYS A 203 -17.53 -2.08 -39.24
CA LYS A 203 -17.59 -2.56 -37.85
C LYS A 203 -17.76 -1.38 -36.90
N GLN A 204 -19.00 -1.14 -36.46
CA GLN A 204 -19.30 -0.24 -35.36
C GLN A 204 -18.56 -0.72 -34.12
N GLN A 205 -17.45 -0.05 -33.81
CA GLN A 205 -16.82 -0.12 -32.51
C GLN A 205 -17.89 0.26 -31.48
N PRO A 206 -18.15 -0.57 -30.45
CA PRO A 206 -19.27 -0.34 -29.55
C PRO A 206 -19.11 0.98 -28.80
N GLN A 207 -20.23 1.51 -28.33
CA GLN A 207 -20.26 2.65 -27.41
C GLN A 207 -19.23 2.43 -26.30
N GLY A 208 -18.40 3.45 -26.02
CA GLY A 208 -17.18 3.28 -25.24
C GLY A 208 -17.41 2.60 -23.88
N SER A 209 -16.46 1.73 -23.50
CA SER A 209 -16.43 1.02 -22.21
C SER A 209 -16.92 1.93 -21.07
N PRO A 210 -17.85 1.48 -20.20
CA PRO A 210 -18.23 2.24 -18.99
C PRO A 210 -17.03 2.49 -18.06
N ASN A 211 -15.93 1.78 -18.29
CA ASN A 211 -14.67 1.86 -17.56
C ASN A 211 -13.54 2.55 -18.34
N ALA A 212 -13.79 3.15 -19.51
CA ALA A 212 -12.76 3.71 -20.40
C ALA A 212 -11.78 4.69 -19.71
N ALA A 213 -12.27 5.48 -18.75
CA ALA A 213 -11.46 6.36 -17.91
C ALA A 213 -10.51 5.59 -16.98
N CYS A 214 -10.96 4.47 -16.41
CA CYS A 214 -10.16 3.58 -15.56
C CYS A 214 -9.18 2.74 -16.38
N ASP A 215 -9.59 2.30 -17.58
CA ASP A 215 -8.81 1.44 -18.48
C ASP A 215 -7.51 2.12 -18.96
N LYS A 216 -7.42 3.45 -18.88
CA LYS A 216 -6.19 4.25 -19.11
C LYS A 216 -5.07 3.96 -18.11
N CYS A 217 -5.40 3.54 -16.89
CA CYS A 217 -4.45 3.31 -15.79
C CYS A 217 -4.46 1.86 -15.27
N HIS A 218 -5.60 1.17 -15.41
CA HIS A 218 -5.84 -0.16 -14.89
C HIS A 218 -6.18 -1.12 -16.02
N GLN A 219 -5.41 -2.19 -16.13
CA GLN A 219 -5.68 -3.29 -17.05
C GLN A 219 -6.04 -4.54 -16.27
N THR A 220 -6.68 -5.51 -16.90
CA THR A 220 -6.78 -6.83 -16.27
C THR A 220 -5.41 -7.50 -16.24
N TYR A 221 -4.99 -7.97 -15.07
CA TYR A 221 -3.75 -8.72 -14.92
C TYR A 221 -4.01 -10.19 -15.28
N GLN A 222 -3.21 -10.72 -16.22
CA GLN A 222 -3.39 -12.05 -16.80
C GLN A 222 -4.83 -12.26 -17.30
N PRO A 223 -5.27 -11.51 -18.33
CA PRO A 223 -6.61 -11.61 -18.88
C PRO A 223 -6.86 -13.01 -19.48
N GLN A 224 -8.12 -13.46 -19.46
CA GLN A 224 -8.55 -14.63 -20.22
C GLN A 224 -8.70 -14.27 -21.71
N GLY A 225 -9.33 -13.12 -22.00
CA GLY A 225 -9.76 -12.78 -23.36
C GLY A 225 -10.64 -13.88 -23.97
N GLU A 226 -10.48 -14.11 -25.27
CA GLU A 226 -11.20 -15.14 -26.03
C GLU A 226 -10.70 -16.59 -25.78
N SER A 227 -9.74 -16.80 -24.87
CA SER A 227 -9.19 -18.14 -24.60
C SER A 227 -10.15 -18.99 -23.75
N ASP A 228 -10.31 -20.26 -24.10
CA ASP A 228 -10.97 -21.29 -23.29
C ASP A 228 -10.26 -21.59 -21.95
N GLN A 229 -8.98 -21.24 -21.83
CA GLN A 229 -8.16 -21.48 -20.64
C GLN A 229 -8.47 -20.49 -19.51
N GLU A 230 -9.51 -20.78 -18.72
CA GLU A 230 -9.95 -19.90 -17.63
C GLU A 230 -8.99 -19.81 -16.42
N PHE A 231 -8.02 -20.73 -16.27
CA PHE A 231 -7.09 -20.79 -15.14
C PHE A 231 -5.70 -20.25 -15.48
N VAL A 232 -5.03 -19.65 -14.49
CA VAL A 232 -3.64 -19.17 -14.63
C VAL A 232 -2.67 -20.33 -14.85
N VAL A 233 -2.90 -21.45 -14.14
CA VAL A 233 -2.22 -22.74 -14.33
C VAL A 233 -3.31 -23.82 -14.38
N LYS A 234 -3.15 -24.84 -15.21
CA LYS A 234 -4.14 -25.92 -15.36
C LYS A 234 -4.36 -26.66 -14.02
N PRO A 235 -5.60 -26.82 -13.53
CA PRO A 235 -5.86 -27.55 -12.29
C PRO A 235 -5.61 -29.06 -12.42
N PRO A 236 -5.34 -29.77 -11.31
CA PRO A 236 -5.38 -31.23 -11.23
C PRO A 236 -6.75 -31.78 -11.66
N LYS A 237 -6.78 -33.01 -12.21
CA LYS A 237 -8.01 -33.66 -12.69
C LYS A 237 -8.97 -34.06 -11.56
N ASP A 238 -8.43 -34.23 -10.37
CA ASP A 238 -9.05 -34.71 -9.13
C ASP A 238 -9.37 -33.58 -8.15
N LEU A 239 -9.24 -32.31 -8.58
CA LEU A 239 -9.54 -31.15 -7.75
C LEU A 239 -11.04 -31.13 -7.36
N PRO A 240 -11.39 -31.10 -6.06
CA PRO A 240 -12.79 -31.02 -5.64
C PRO A 240 -13.47 -29.75 -6.15
N GLU A 241 -14.75 -29.84 -6.54
CA GLU A 241 -15.52 -28.70 -7.10
C GLU A 241 -15.55 -27.47 -6.19
N THR A 242 -15.49 -27.67 -4.86
CA THR A 242 -15.48 -26.61 -3.85
C THR A 242 -14.10 -25.99 -3.60
N ALA A 243 -13.03 -26.58 -4.14
CA ALA A 243 -11.68 -26.08 -3.94
C ALA A 243 -11.42 -24.78 -4.72
N PHE A 244 -10.47 -23.97 -4.24
CA PHE A 244 -10.04 -22.79 -4.98
C PHE A 244 -8.90 -23.13 -5.95
N TRP A 245 -9.01 -22.62 -7.18
CA TRP A 245 -7.93 -22.53 -8.14
C TRP A 245 -7.95 -21.16 -8.81
N LEU A 246 -6.78 -20.53 -9.01
CA LEU A 246 -6.73 -19.13 -9.48
C LEU A 246 -7.13 -19.03 -10.96
N LYS A 247 -8.24 -18.32 -11.20
CA LYS A 247 -8.72 -18.01 -12.55
C LYS A 247 -8.07 -16.74 -13.10
N LYS A 248 -7.86 -16.71 -14.42
CA LYS A 248 -7.45 -15.52 -15.18
C LYS A 248 -8.47 -14.40 -14.99
N GLY A 249 -8.01 -13.16 -15.12
CA GLY A 249 -8.86 -11.98 -14.98
C GLY A 249 -9.44 -11.71 -13.59
N ALA A 250 -8.84 -12.28 -12.54
CA ALA A 250 -9.19 -11.98 -11.14
C ALA A 250 -8.75 -10.57 -10.73
N PHE A 251 -7.49 -10.21 -11.00
CA PHE A 251 -6.88 -8.96 -10.52
C PHE A 251 -6.85 -7.84 -11.57
N LYS A 252 -7.00 -6.59 -11.14
CA LYS A 252 -6.60 -5.41 -11.92
C LYS A 252 -5.17 -4.98 -11.59
N THR A 253 -4.42 -4.53 -12.59
CA THR A 253 -3.10 -3.89 -12.44
C THR A 253 -3.26 -2.51 -11.79
N ALA A 254 -2.14 -1.89 -11.45
CA ALA A 254 -2.05 -0.46 -11.14
C ALA A 254 -0.66 0.04 -11.59
N PRO A 255 -0.47 1.33 -11.87
CA PRO A 255 0.82 1.89 -12.26
C PRO A 255 1.91 1.59 -11.23
N GLN A 256 3.09 1.13 -11.68
CA GLN A 256 4.19 0.71 -10.80
C GLN A 256 5.45 1.58 -10.91
N SER A 257 5.49 2.51 -11.86
CA SER A 257 6.60 3.43 -12.11
C SER A 257 6.07 4.87 -12.32
N HIS A 258 6.93 5.89 -12.26
CA HIS A 258 6.51 7.26 -12.53
C HIS A 258 6.20 7.54 -14.02
N ALA A 259 6.41 6.57 -14.93
CA ALA A 259 6.22 6.75 -16.38
C ALA A 259 4.86 7.35 -16.71
N LEU A 260 3.79 6.75 -16.18
CA LEU A 260 2.42 7.20 -16.42
C LEU A 260 2.11 8.51 -15.70
N CYS A 261 2.69 8.76 -14.53
CA CYS A 261 2.48 10.02 -13.81
C CYS A 261 3.02 11.21 -14.61
N PHE A 262 4.21 11.05 -15.18
CA PHE A 262 4.91 12.09 -15.94
C PHE A 262 4.45 12.20 -17.40
N THR A 263 3.36 11.54 -17.83
CA THR A 263 2.68 11.90 -19.08
C THR A 263 1.87 13.19 -18.95
N CYS A 264 1.46 13.56 -17.73
CA CYS A 264 0.71 14.78 -17.43
C CYS A 264 1.44 15.70 -16.45
N HIS A 265 2.19 15.16 -15.48
CA HIS A 265 2.97 15.93 -14.51
C HIS A 265 4.35 16.32 -15.06
N THR A 266 4.38 16.99 -16.23
CA THR A 266 5.62 17.52 -16.82
C THR A 266 5.92 18.93 -16.30
N PRO A 267 7.18 19.41 -16.42
CA PRO A 267 7.52 20.79 -16.12
C PRO A 267 6.79 21.82 -17.02
N GLU A 268 6.55 21.48 -18.28
CA GLU A 268 5.94 22.38 -19.28
C GLU A 268 4.45 22.65 -18.98
N GLU A 269 3.70 21.62 -18.61
CA GLU A 269 2.27 21.72 -18.27
C GLU A 269 2.02 22.42 -16.92
N GLY A 270 3.06 22.60 -16.09
CA GLY A 270 2.97 23.26 -14.78
C GLY A 270 2.13 22.51 -13.73
N LEU A 271 1.64 21.31 -14.05
CA LEU A 271 0.74 20.52 -13.22
C LEU A 271 1.47 19.92 -12.00
N LYS A 272 1.20 20.45 -10.81
CA LYS A 272 1.75 19.92 -9.55
C LYS A 272 1.06 18.61 -9.12
N PRO A 273 1.78 17.66 -8.48
CA PRO A 273 3.21 17.72 -8.11
C PRO A 273 4.16 17.60 -9.31
N SER A 274 5.30 18.28 -9.23
CA SER A 274 6.39 18.13 -10.19
C SER A 274 7.21 16.85 -9.93
N ALA A 275 8.02 16.43 -10.89
CA ALA A 275 8.89 15.25 -10.76
C ALA A 275 9.90 15.33 -9.58
N SER A 276 10.26 16.54 -9.14
CA SER A 276 11.12 16.78 -7.97
C SER A 276 10.38 16.78 -6.62
N ASP A 277 9.05 16.82 -6.61
CA ASP A 277 8.23 16.90 -5.38
C ASP A 277 8.05 15.52 -4.71
N CYS A 278 9.16 14.79 -4.48
CA CYS A 278 9.19 13.41 -4.01
C CYS A 278 8.24 13.13 -2.83
N ALA A 279 8.26 13.99 -1.80
CA ALA A 279 7.43 13.83 -0.60
C ALA A 279 5.93 14.14 -0.82
N THR A 280 5.55 14.77 -1.93
CA THR A 280 4.14 14.96 -2.29
C THR A 280 3.54 13.65 -2.78
N CYS A 281 4.27 12.90 -3.61
CA CYS A 281 3.86 11.60 -4.12
C CYS A 281 4.16 10.45 -3.14
N HIS A 282 5.36 10.38 -2.55
CA HIS A 282 5.76 9.28 -1.68
C HIS A 282 5.46 9.60 -0.21
N LYS A 283 4.53 8.86 0.39
CA LYS A 283 4.16 8.98 1.80
C LYS A 283 4.78 7.85 2.61
N LEU A 284 5.53 8.22 3.65
CA LEU A 284 6.09 7.28 4.60
C LEU A 284 4.95 6.61 5.38
N MET A 285 4.92 5.28 5.39
CA MET A 285 3.90 4.51 6.07
C MET A 285 4.20 4.41 7.57
N THR A 286 3.18 4.61 8.40
CA THR A 286 3.27 4.30 9.84
C THR A 286 3.53 2.81 10.05
N ALA A 287 4.09 2.43 11.20
CA ALA A 287 4.33 1.03 11.53
C ALA A 287 3.06 0.16 11.44
N GLY A 288 1.90 0.69 11.86
CA GLY A 288 0.61 0.01 11.74
C GLY A 288 0.13 -0.17 10.30
N GLN A 289 0.35 0.81 9.43
CA GLN A 289 0.04 0.70 7.99
C GLN A 289 0.97 -0.29 7.27
N SER A 290 2.28 -0.24 7.54
CA SER A 290 3.25 -1.20 7.01
C SER A 290 2.93 -2.63 7.45
N ALA A 291 2.57 -2.82 8.73
CA ALA A 291 2.10 -4.10 9.25
C ALA A 291 0.78 -4.56 8.61
N ALA A 292 -0.12 -3.64 8.23
CA ALA A 292 -1.34 -3.99 7.50
C ALA A 292 -1.06 -4.45 6.06
N LEU A 293 0.01 -3.95 5.42
CA LEU A 293 0.44 -4.35 4.06
C LEU A 293 1.22 -5.68 4.02
N THR A 294 1.88 -6.06 5.13
CA THR A 294 2.59 -7.35 5.26
C THR A 294 1.72 -8.45 5.89
N ARG A 295 0.68 -8.09 6.64
CA ARG A 295 -0.25 -9.07 7.24
C ARG A 295 -1.08 -9.76 6.17
N MET A 296 -0.75 -11.03 5.92
CA MET A 296 -1.62 -11.94 5.18
C MET A 296 -3.00 -11.99 5.84
N ARG A 297 -4.05 -11.75 5.06
CA ARG A 297 -5.43 -12.07 5.45
C ARG A 297 -5.50 -13.58 5.57
N GLY A 298 -6.11 -14.09 6.64
CA GLY A 298 -5.96 -15.51 6.97
C GLY A 298 -6.53 -16.49 5.93
N ASP A 299 -7.41 -16.05 5.02
CA ASP A 299 -7.92 -16.87 3.91
C ASP A 299 -6.95 -16.98 2.72
N PHE A 300 -5.76 -16.43 2.84
CA PHE A 300 -4.63 -16.71 1.97
C PHE A 300 -3.82 -17.88 2.53
N ASP A 301 -3.55 -18.85 1.67
CA ASP A 301 -2.71 -20.01 1.97
C ASP A 301 -1.50 -20.01 1.02
N PRO A 302 -0.28 -19.78 1.51
CA PRO A 302 0.92 -19.80 0.67
C PRO A 302 1.24 -21.21 0.16
N ALA A 303 0.83 -22.28 0.84
CA ALA A 303 1.02 -23.65 0.35
C ALA A 303 0.14 -23.89 -0.89
N MET A 304 -1.09 -23.37 -0.90
CA MET A 304 -1.97 -23.43 -2.06
C MET A 304 -1.41 -22.66 -3.26
N ALA A 305 -0.89 -21.45 -3.06
CA ALA A 305 -0.21 -20.70 -4.14
C ALA A 305 1.02 -21.45 -4.68
N SER A 306 1.78 -22.12 -3.79
CA SER A 306 2.93 -22.94 -4.16
C SER A 306 2.53 -24.18 -4.96
N ALA A 307 1.42 -24.84 -4.60
CA ALA A 307 0.87 -25.99 -5.33
C ALA A 307 0.36 -25.61 -6.74
N MET A 308 -0.05 -24.36 -6.95
CA MET A 308 -0.35 -23.81 -8.28
C MET A 308 0.90 -23.37 -9.07
N GLY A 309 2.10 -23.40 -8.47
CA GLY A 309 3.32 -22.83 -9.08
C GLY A 309 3.35 -21.30 -9.14
N ILE A 310 2.49 -20.60 -8.38
CA ILE A 310 2.36 -19.14 -8.44
C ILE A 310 3.41 -18.49 -7.53
N ALA A 311 4.51 -18.03 -8.13
CA ALA A 311 5.59 -17.29 -7.46
C ALA A 311 5.56 -15.77 -7.71
N ASP A 312 4.64 -15.27 -8.56
CA ASP A 312 4.53 -13.83 -8.85
C ASP A 312 4.16 -13.03 -7.60
N LYS A 313 5.06 -12.10 -7.22
CA LYS A 313 4.89 -11.21 -6.08
C LYS A 313 3.62 -10.35 -6.18
N THR A 314 3.17 -9.97 -7.38
CA THR A 314 1.96 -9.15 -7.56
C THR A 314 0.71 -9.94 -7.17
N SER A 315 0.54 -11.14 -7.72
CA SER A 315 -0.54 -12.07 -7.39
C SER A 315 -0.53 -12.46 -5.92
N LEU A 316 0.64 -12.82 -5.37
CA LEU A 316 0.77 -13.18 -3.95
C LEU A 316 0.39 -12.01 -3.02
N GLN A 317 0.79 -10.78 -3.34
CA GLN A 317 0.42 -9.61 -2.55
C GLN A 317 -1.07 -9.23 -2.69
N LYS A 318 -1.63 -9.26 -3.90
CA LYS A 318 -3.05 -8.96 -4.12
C LYS A 318 -3.95 -10.02 -3.48
N TRP A 319 -3.58 -11.29 -3.58
CA TRP A 319 -4.30 -12.39 -2.94
C TRP A 319 -4.20 -12.30 -1.42
N SER A 320 -3.00 -12.19 -0.86
CA SER A 320 -2.83 -12.07 0.59
C SER A 320 -3.52 -10.85 1.22
N ARG A 321 -3.91 -9.84 0.43
CA ARG A 321 -4.67 -8.66 0.87
C ARG A 321 -6.18 -8.72 0.59
N ARG A 322 -6.65 -9.71 -0.21
CA ARG A 322 -8.03 -9.84 -0.75
C ARG A 322 -8.42 -8.77 -1.79
N GLU A 323 -7.49 -8.31 -2.62
CA GLU A 323 -7.77 -7.38 -3.72
C GLU A 323 -8.46 -8.09 -4.92
N ALA A 324 -9.64 -8.71 -4.71
CA ALA A 324 -10.46 -9.45 -5.69
C ALA A 324 -9.92 -10.84 -6.16
N VAL A 325 -9.87 -11.82 -5.24
CA VAL A 325 -9.32 -13.17 -5.52
C VAL A 325 -10.31 -14.14 -6.15
N LYS A 326 -11.51 -14.24 -5.55
CA LYS A 326 -12.62 -15.08 -6.02
C LYS A 326 -13.53 -14.36 -7.01
N PHE A 327 -13.42 -13.03 -7.07
CA PHE A 327 -14.14 -12.18 -8.00
C PHE A 327 -13.34 -12.08 -9.31
N ARG A 328 -13.99 -12.40 -10.43
CA ARG A 328 -13.40 -12.21 -11.77
C ARG A 328 -13.97 -10.93 -12.37
N HIS A 329 -13.10 -10.01 -12.77
CA HIS A 329 -13.49 -8.78 -13.46
C HIS A 329 -13.91 -9.04 -14.92
N GLU A 330 -13.46 -10.15 -15.51
CA GLU A 330 -13.77 -10.53 -16.90
C GLU A 330 -14.88 -11.59 -17.00
N TRP A 331 -15.55 -11.93 -15.89
CA TRP A 331 -16.74 -12.76 -15.98
C TRP A 331 -17.91 -11.91 -16.49
N ILE A 332 -18.69 -12.43 -17.43
CA ILE A 332 -19.70 -11.67 -18.19
C ILE A 332 -20.60 -10.79 -17.31
N SER A 333 -21.14 -11.32 -16.21
CA SER A 333 -22.03 -10.57 -15.30
C SER A 333 -21.33 -9.49 -14.45
N HIS A 334 -20.01 -9.37 -14.53
CA HIS A 334 -19.20 -8.33 -13.88
C HIS A 334 -18.46 -7.44 -14.88
N ALA A 335 -18.12 -7.94 -16.07
CA ALA A 335 -17.32 -7.23 -17.08
C ALA A 335 -18.04 -5.97 -17.59
N ASP A 336 -19.36 -6.05 -17.72
CA ASP A 336 -20.21 -4.94 -18.17
C ASP A 336 -20.56 -3.93 -17.06
N LEU A 337 -20.15 -4.20 -15.81
CA LEU A 337 -20.38 -3.28 -14.68
C LEU A 337 -19.34 -2.16 -14.67
N ALA A 338 -19.79 -0.95 -14.30
CA ALA A 338 -18.89 0.15 -14.02
C ALA A 338 -18.06 -0.15 -12.75
N CYS A 339 -16.79 0.25 -12.71
CA CYS A 339 -15.96 0.10 -11.51
C CYS A 339 -16.59 0.76 -10.28
N SER A 340 -17.31 1.87 -10.48
CA SER A 340 -18.08 2.59 -9.44
C SER A 340 -19.26 1.81 -8.86
N THR A 341 -19.73 0.74 -9.51
CA THR A 341 -20.76 -0.17 -8.95
C THR A 341 -20.24 -0.94 -7.74
N CYS A 342 -18.93 -1.26 -7.70
CA CYS A 342 -18.33 -2.02 -6.60
C CYS A 342 -17.33 -1.22 -5.75
N HIS A 343 -16.67 -0.23 -6.34
CA HIS A 343 -15.66 0.62 -5.69
C HIS A 343 -16.20 2.03 -5.48
N THR A 344 -16.00 2.60 -4.29
CA THR A 344 -16.19 4.04 -4.06
C THR A 344 -14.99 4.82 -4.62
N VAL A 345 -14.90 4.91 -5.96
CA VAL A 345 -13.71 5.34 -6.71
C VAL A 345 -13.09 6.63 -6.16
N ALA A 346 -13.86 7.71 -6.01
CA ALA A 346 -13.36 8.98 -5.48
C ALA A 346 -12.63 8.85 -4.11
N SER A 347 -13.07 7.94 -3.24
CA SER A 347 -12.45 7.72 -1.92
C SER A 347 -11.13 6.94 -1.96
N ILE A 348 -10.76 6.37 -3.11
CA ILE A 348 -9.55 5.54 -3.22
C ILE A 348 -8.30 6.43 -3.17
N ASN A 349 -7.51 6.20 -2.14
CA ASN A 349 -6.15 6.71 -1.99
C ASN A 349 -5.19 5.55 -1.93
N THR A 350 -4.22 5.46 -2.85
CA THR A 350 -3.22 4.38 -2.87
C THR A 350 -2.27 4.41 -1.67
N ALA A 351 -2.18 5.50 -0.91
CA ALA A 351 -1.46 5.51 0.36
C ALA A 351 -2.22 4.80 1.50
N ASP A 352 -3.54 4.60 1.39
CA ASP A 352 -4.31 3.78 2.34
C ASP A 352 -4.28 2.29 1.91
N PRO A 353 -3.81 1.36 2.77
CA PRO A 353 -3.92 -0.08 2.53
C PRO A 353 -5.36 -0.60 2.33
N LYS A 354 -6.39 0.15 2.76
CA LYS A 354 -7.81 -0.22 2.58
C LYS A 354 -8.43 0.30 1.28
N GLY A 355 -7.91 1.40 0.72
CA GLY A 355 -8.52 2.09 -0.43
C GLY A 355 -8.87 1.17 -1.61
N PRO A 356 -7.97 0.26 -2.05
CA PRO A 356 -8.25 -0.66 -3.16
C PRO A 356 -9.23 -1.81 -2.84
N THR A 357 -9.70 -1.97 -1.60
CA THR A 357 -10.49 -3.15 -1.18
C THR A 357 -12.00 -2.90 -1.27
N VAL A 358 -12.71 -3.80 -1.94
CA VAL A 358 -14.17 -3.82 -2.00
C VAL A 358 -14.74 -4.31 -0.66
N THR A 359 -15.75 -3.60 -0.13
CA THR A 359 -16.48 -4.01 1.08
C THR A 359 -17.59 -5.01 0.75
N PRO A 360 -17.97 -5.92 1.68
CA PRO A 360 -19.06 -6.87 1.43
C PRO A 360 -20.39 -6.23 1.01
N SER A 361 -20.64 -4.98 1.44
CA SER A 361 -21.82 -4.19 1.04
C SER A 361 -21.98 -4.04 -0.47
N SER A 362 -20.88 -3.95 -1.23
CA SER A 362 -20.92 -3.82 -2.68
C SER A 362 -21.46 -5.06 -3.39
N CYS A 363 -21.30 -6.24 -2.78
CA CYS A 363 -21.81 -7.50 -3.33
C CYS A 363 -23.30 -7.72 -3.06
N ILE A 364 -23.83 -7.05 -2.04
CA ILE A 364 -25.10 -7.42 -1.40
C ILE A 364 -26.33 -7.07 -2.24
N GLY A 365 -26.31 -5.98 -3.02
CA GLY A 365 -27.44 -5.62 -3.89
C GLY A 365 -27.82 -6.73 -4.89
N CYS A 366 -26.81 -7.46 -5.41
CA CYS A 366 -26.98 -8.52 -6.39
C CYS A 366 -26.97 -9.93 -5.78
N HIS A 367 -26.14 -10.18 -4.76
CA HIS A 367 -25.96 -11.52 -4.17
C HIS A 367 -26.76 -11.79 -2.89
N VAL A 368 -27.54 -10.82 -2.40
CA VAL A 368 -28.57 -11.04 -1.37
C VAL A 368 -29.97 -10.98 -1.98
N THR A 369 -30.78 -12.01 -1.71
CA THR A 369 -32.22 -12.11 -1.98
C THR A 369 -33.02 -12.00 -0.67
N ALA A 370 -34.35 -11.97 -0.69
CA ALA A 370 -35.14 -11.86 0.54
C ALA A 370 -34.93 -13.13 1.40
N THR A 371 -35.05 -14.30 0.77
CA THR A 371 -34.83 -15.62 1.38
C THR A 371 -33.67 -16.37 0.71
N SER A 372 -33.24 -17.52 1.24
CA SER A 372 -32.15 -18.32 0.63
C SER A 372 -32.61 -19.25 -0.48
N ASP A 373 -33.87 -19.65 -0.48
CA ASP A 373 -34.56 -20.39 -1.56
C ASP A 373 -34.66 -19.60 -2.86
N GLU A 374 -34.69 -18.26 -2.81
CA GLU A 374 -34.52 -17.37 -3.97
C GLU A 374 -33.10 -17.39 -4.59
N GLY A 375 -32.16 -18.14 -4.02
CA GLY A 375 -30.85 -18.43 -4.64
C GLY A 375 -29.76 -17.37 -4.43
N GLY A 376 -29.98 -16.34 -3.61
CA GLY A 376 -28.97 -15.35 -3.27
C GLY A 376 -27.73 -15.98 -2.64
N ALA A 377 -26.59 -15.91 -3.34
CA ALA A 377 -25.37 -16.63 -2.96
C ALA A 377 -24.88 -16.32 -1.53
N LEU A 378 -25.07 -15.08 -1.04
CA LEU A 378 -24.72 -14.69 0.32
C LEU A 378 -25.74 -15.19 1.35
N ASN A 379 -27.02 -15.29 1.01
CA ASN A 379 -28.04 -15.91 1.87
C ASN A 379 -27.73 -17.40 2.08
N VAL A 380 -27.47 -18.11 0.98
CA VAL A 380 -27.18 -19.55 1.00
C VAL A 380 -25.97 -19.84 1.87
N GLU A 381 -24.84 -19.16 1.67
CA GLU A 381 -23.65 -19.38 2.52
C GLU A 381 -23.88 -18.95 3.98
N ALA A 382 -24.62 -17.88 4.25
CA ALA A 382 -24.89 -17.43 5.62
C ALA A 382 -25.82 -18.38 6.40
N ASP A 383 -26.89 -18.86 5.75
CA ASP A 383 -27.85 -19.77 6.35
C ASP A 383 -27.24 -21.18 6.52
N GLN A 384 -26.42 -21.65 5.55
CA GLN A 384 -25.60 -22.85 5.71
C GLN A 384 -24.58 -22.71 6.85
N LYS A 385 -23.95 -21.55 7.01
CA LYS A 385 -23.03 -21.28 8.13
C LYS A 385 -23.72 -21.25 9.48
N LYS A 386 -24.98 -20.81 9.53
CA LYS A 386 -25.82 -20.83 10.74
C LYS A 386 -26.28 -22.25 11.08
N ALA A 387 -26.64 -23.06 10.10
CA ALA A 387 -27.06 -24.45 10.28
C ALA A 387 -25.88 -25.38 10.63
N ASN A 388 -24.69 -25.13 10.09
CA ASN A 388 -23.50 -25.94 10.31
C ASN A 388 -22.28 -25.06 10.60
N ALA A 389 -21.83 -25.04 11.86
CA ALA A 389 -20.65 -24.29 12.27
C ALA A 389 -19.35 -24.74 11.55
N ALA A 390 -19.27 -25.97 11.04
CA ALA A 390 -18.13 -26.48 10.26
C ALA A 390 -18.19 -26.08 8.77
N PHE A 391 -19.31 -25.54 8.27
CA PHE A 391 -19.42 -25.01 6.91
C PHE A 391 -18.37 -23.93 6.64
N GLN A 392 -17.93 -23.81 5.40
CA GLN A 392 -16.90 -22.88 4.98
C GLN A 392 -17.45 -22.03 3.83
N CYS A 393 -17.63 -20.74 4.06
CA CYS A 393 -17.98 -19.80 3.00
C CYS A 393 -16.84 -19.72 1.96
N THR A 394 -17.10 -20.07 0.70
CA THR A 394 -16.13 -20.18 -0.40
C THR A 394 -16.42 -19.30 -1.61
N LYS A 395 -17.61 -18.67 -1.68
CA LYS A 395 -17.92 -17.71 -2.77
C LYS A 395 -17.05 -16.45 -2.66
N CYS A 396 -16.85 -15.95 -1.44
CA CYS A 396 -16.04 -14.74 -1.18
C CYS A 396 -14.64 -15.01 -0.58
N HIS A 397 -14.42 -16.15 0.09
CA HIS A 397 -13.15 -16.48 0.73
C HIS A 397 -12.45 -17.64 0.02
N ALA A 398 -11.12 -17.63 -0.03
CA ALA A 398 -10.37 -18.74 -0.61
C ALA A 398 -10.17 -19.90 0.38
N ILE A 399 -9.74 -19.63 1.63
CA ILE A 399 -9.50 -20.68 2.66
C ILE A 399 -10.24 -20.48 4.00
N LEU A 400 -10.57 -19.25 4.44
CA LEU A 400 -11.11 -18.98 5.80
C LEU A 400 -12.57 -18.51 5.92
N GLY A 401 -13.48 -19.04 5.10
CA GLY A 401 -14.91 -19.02 5.45
C GLY A 401 -15.28 -19.87 6.67
N LYS A 402 -14.30 -20.53 7.33
CA LYS A 402 -14.51 -21.45 8.46
C LYS A 402 -14.83 -20.74 9.78
N LYS A 403 -14.43 -19.48 9.96
CA LYS A 403 -14.69 -18.73 11.21
C LYS A 403 -16.17 -18.35 11.31
N ALA A 404 -16.62 -17.99 12.52
CA ALA A 404 -17.94 -17.41 12.70
C ALA A 404 -18.11 -16.17 11.81
N MET A 405 -19.31 -15.99 11.25
CA MET A 405 -19.63 -14.83 10.42
C MET A 405 -19.51 -13.54 11.26
N PRO A 406 -18.73 -12.53 10.84
CA PRO A 406 -18.64 -11.27 11.57
C PRO A 406 -19.98 -10.54 11.60
N GLU A 407 -20.25 -9.79 12.67
CA GLU A 407 -21.45 -8.97 12.82
C GLU A 407 -21.68 -8.05 11.61
N SER A 408 -20.62 -7.47 11.04
CA SER A 408 -20.69 -6.62 9.85
C SER A 408 -21.26 -7.33 8.61
N HIS A 409 -21.09 -8.64 8.48
CA HIS A 409 -21.68 -9.42 7.40
C HIS A 409 -23.14 -9.77 7.73
N ALA A 410 -23.40 -10.21 8.96
CA ALA A 410 -24.76 -10.52 9.44
C ALA A 410 -25.70 -9.32 9.30
N LYS A 411 -25.27 -8.15 9.77
CA LYS A 411 -26.01 -6.88 9.69
C LYS A 411 -26.28 -6.46 8.26
N ALA A 412 -25.27 -6.46 7.40
CA ALA A 412 -25.43 -6.02 6.01
C ALA A 412 -26.35 -6.96 5.19
N ILE A 413 -26.33 -8.28 5.46
CA ILE A 413 -27.28 -9.23 4.86
C ILE A 413 -28.71 -8.96 5.38
N ALA A 414 -28.89 -8.74 6.68
CA ALA A 414 -30.20 -8.45 7.27
C ALA A 414 -30.80 -7.13 6.75
N GLU A 415 -29.99 -6.06 6.67
CA GLU A 415 -30.39 -4.76 6.13
C GLU A 415 -30.80 -4.80 4.65
N ALA A 416 -30.25 -5.75 3.87
CA ALA A 416 -30.62 -5.94 2.48
C ALA A 416 -31.83 -6.86 2.30
N ARG A 417 -31.96 -7.91 3.11
CA ARG A 417 -33.19 -8.70 3.22
C ARG A 417 -34.41 -7.82 3.54
N ALA A 418 -34.25 -6.82 4.42
CA ALA A 418 -35.31 -5.88 4.78
C ALA A 418 -35.67 -4.83 3.70
N LYS A 419 -35.00 -4.84 2.53
CA LYS A 419 -35.22 -3.91 1.41
C LYS A 419 -35.70 -4.60 0.13
N LYS A 420 -35.94 -5.92 0.19
CA LYS A 420 -36.47 -6.75 -0.89
C LYS A 420 -37.78 -7.37 -0.42
#